data_AF-A0A7W1QLW5-F1
#
_entry.id   AF-A0A7W1QLW5-F1
#
_cell.length_a   1.000
_cell.length_b   1.000
_cell.length_c   1.000
_cell.angle_alpha   90.00
_cell.angle_beta   90.00
_cell.angle_gamma   90.00
#
_symmetry.space_group_name_H-M   'P 1'
#
loop_
_entity.id
_entity.type
_entity.pdbx_description
1 polymer ?
#
loop_
_entity_poly.entity_id
_entity_poly.type
_entity_poly.pdbx_seq_one_letter_code
_entity_poly.pdbx_strand_id
1 'polypeptide(L)'
;MLTVLVVLAASGLAAFTYLGLERLGGRGWIPLTCRAIAWSALGLLLVNVSCPVPSAPLRPLVLLDASLSMGAASGRWTEARDSAARWGEVRQFGDARSRQDSTPTRGRSVLAAGLLAASASDRPLIVVTDGEVEDIREVPPDLLTRSSVRLFPRAPRPDLAITRVTGPSRVSEGDSIPLEVEVQPTGGNTADSVRVEVLSGTGRLALRTVRLRGEAGGRARIAVPSARLSSGGHLLRIALTGSADSEPRTDSRLHLVTIAPTPGVVFLAAPADWDSRFLYRTLREVGQLPIRGYVRLDGDRWRTMTDLRTVPRDAVQRAARRADLLVLKGGAKSVAEGTTARGIWSWPSGEGGEAQVPGDWYLSPGDASPVAGAFLAQPVDSFPPAFLLTPMATGPRDWVALYAQLGRRGPQRPAVFGRQEGRVRRVTVAVEGLWRWPFRGGSSEQSYRSWVAATMSWLLGGVDSASGVARPVQPVVQSGRPVIFEWSGSGPAVSQAVSLLSPPGQRRDTLHFDGDGRAPVWLQPGEYRYALSGGGGG
;
A
#
# COMPACT_ATOMS: atom_id res chain seq x y z
N MET A 1 58.95 24.71 -3.63
CA MET A 1 60.02 25.68 -3.91
C MET A 1 60.05 26.83 -2.90
N LEU A 2 58.92 27.48 -2.62
CA LEU A 2 58.80 28.57 -1.64
C LEU A 2 59.24 28.18 -0.21
N THR A 3 58.84 27.00 0.27
CA THR A 3 59.20 26.45 1.60
C THR A 3 60.71 26.35 1.79
N VAL A 4 61.42 25.82 0.78
CA VAL A 4 62.88 25.66 0.79
C VAL A 4 63.57 27.03 0.82
N LEU A 5 63.02 28.00 0.08
CA LEU A 5 63.55 29.35 0.00
C LEU A 5 63.38 30.11 1.33
N VAL A 6 62.24 29.94 2.03
CA VAL A 6 62.01 30.51 3.37
C VAL A 6 62.96 29.91 4.41
N VAL A 7 63.16 28.59 4.40
CA VAL A 7 64.09 27.91 5.33
C VAL A 7 65.54 28.33 5.07
N LEU A 8 65.95 28.44 3.81
CA LEU A 8 67.30 28.89 3.45
C LEU A 8 67.54 30.36 3.85
N ALA A 9 66.57 31.23 3.62
CA ALA A 9 66.66 32.64 4.01
C ALA A 9 66.73 32.80 5.54
N ALA A 10 65.87 32.09 6.29
CA ALA A 10 65.88 32.10 7.75
C ALA A 10 67.20 31.54 8.33
N SER A 11 67.71 30.45 7.76
CA SER A 11 68.99 29.85 8.16
C SER A 11 70.17 30.77 7.84
N GLY A 12 70.15 31.42 6.68
CA GLY A 12 71.16 32.41 6.29
C GLY A 12 71.16 33.63 7.20
N LEU A 13 69.98 34.14 7.59
CA LEU A 13 69.85 35.29 8.49
C LEU A 13 70.37 34.96 9.91
N ALA A 14 70.07 33.76 10.40
CA ALA A 14 70.58 33.26 11.68
C ALA A 14 72.09 33.05 11.65
N ALA A 15 72.62 32.50 10.56
CA ALA A 15 74.06 32.35 10.38
C ALA A 15 74.78 33.71 10.34
N PHE A 16 74.23 34.68 9.62
CA PHE A 16 74.79 36.02 9.53
C PHE A 16 74.82 36.74 10.89
N THR A 17 73.76 36.61 11.69
CA THR A 17 73.70 37.24 13.02
C THR A 17 74.71 36.63 13.99
N TYR A 18 74.79 35.30 14.11
CA TYR A 18 75.65 34.67 15.12
C TYR A 18 77.12 34.54 14.70
N LEU A 19 77.40 34.31 13.42
CA LEU A 19 78.78 34.18 12.92
C LEU A 19 79.37 35.53 12.50
N GLY A 20 78.54 36.42 11.92
CA GLY A 20 78.99 37.71 11.39
C GLY A 20 79.01 38.82 12.43
N LEU A 21 77.92 39.02 13.17
CA LEU A 21 77.77 40.14 14.10
C LEU A 21 78.27 39.79 15.51
N GLU A 22 77.89 38.64 16.06
CA GLU A 22 78.25 38.28 17.44
C GLU A 22 79.59 37.53 17.58
N ARG A 23 80.16 37.03 16.46
CA ARG A 23 81.47 36.37 16.37
C ARG A 23 81.71 35.28 17.44
N LEU A 24 80.68 34.53 17.80
CA LEU A 24 80.69 33.56 18.91
C LEU A 24 81.50 32.26 18.65
N GLY A 25 82.17 32.15 17.49
CA GLY A 25 82.99 30.99 17.14
C GLY A 25 82.23 29.65 17.22
N GLY A 26 82.96 28.55 17.42
CA GLY A 26 82.39 27.19 17.42
C GLY A 26 81.33 26.91 18.50
N ARG A 27 81.21 27.76 19.53
CA ARG A 27 80.21 27.61 20.61
C ARG A 27 78.84 28.21 20.27
N GLY A 28 78.72 28.98 19.18
CA GLY A 28 77.47 29.60 18.74
C GLY A 28 76.52 28.69 17.94
N TRP A 29 76.90 27.43 17.65
CA TRP A 29 76.12 26.54 16.78
C TRP A 29 74.74 26.16 17.34
N ILE A 30 74.64 25.94 18.65
CA ILE A 30 73.37 25.60 19.30
C ILE A 30 72.35 26.75 19.19
N PRO A 31 72.65 27.99 19.62
CA PRO A 31 71.70 29.10 19.50
C PRO A 31 71.37 29.44 18.03
N LEU A 32 72.34 29.32 17.11
CA LEU A 32 72.10 29.51 15.68
C LEU A 32 71.06 28.53 15.14
N THR A 33 71.18 27.24 15.47
CA THR A 33 70.26 26.20 14.97
C THR A 33 68.85 26.41 15.51
N CYS A 34 68.71 26.67 16.82
CA CYS A 34 67.42 26.96 17.43
C CYS A 34 66.75 28.19 16.82
N ARG A 35 67.52 29.24 16.53
CA ARG A 35 67.01 30.46 15.93
C ARG A 35 66.63 30.27 14.46
N ALA A 36 67.43 29.53 13.69
CA ALA A 36 67.08 29.16 12.32
C ALA A 36 65.76 28.37 12.26
N ILE A 37 65.55 27.43 13.18
CA ILE A 37 64.30 26.67 13.31
C ILE A 37 63.15 27.60 13.66
N ALA A 38 63.30 28.47 14.66
CA ALA A 38 62.25 29.40 15.09
C ALA A 38 61.83 30.37 13.97
N TRP A 39 62.80 30.95 13.26
CA TRP A 39 62.53 31.87 12.14
C TRP A 39 61.95 31.15 10.93
N SER A 40 62.37 29.91 10.66
CA SER A 40 61.76 29.09 9.62
C SER A 40 60.31 28.74 9.96
N ALA A 41 60.03 28.36 11.21
CA ALA A 41 58.68 28.07 11.68
C ALA A 41 57.78 29.31 11.61
N LEU A 42 58.27 30.46 12.04
CA LEU A 42 57.54 31.73 11.96
C LEU A 42 57.32 32.16 10.51
N GLY A 43 58.32 32.04 9.65
CA GLY A 43 58.22 32.34 8.23
C GLY A 43 57.22 31.44 7.51
N LEU A 44 57.18 30.14 7.85
CA LEU A 44 56.20 29.21 7.31
C LEU A 44 54.77 29.48 7.79
N LEU A 45 54.63 29.93 9.05
CA LEU A 45 53.36 30.39 9.60
C LEU A 45 52.85 31.66 8.89
N LEU A 46 53.73 32.63 8.67
CA LEU A 46 53.39 33.89 7.99
C LEU A 46 53.08 33.71 6.50
N VAL A 47 53.78 32.78 5.84
CA VAL A 47 53.56 32.47 4.42
C VAL A 47 52.28 31.65 4.19
N ASN A 48 51.64 31.16 5.26
CA ASN A 48 50.37 30.43 5.23
C ASN A 48 50.34 29.37 4.12
N VAL A 49 51.21 28.37 4.24
CA VAL A 49 51.35 27.24 3.29
C VAL A 49 50.04 26.40 3.18
N SER A 50 49.04 26.70 4.02
CA SER A 50 47.70 26.10 4.01
C SER A 50 46.75 26.72 2.98
N CYS A 51 47.17 27.66 2.12
CA CYS A 51 46.34 28.08 1.00
C CYS A 51 46.06 26.87 0.09
N PRO A 52 44.80 26.42 -0.04
CA PRO A 52 44.47 25.33 -0.94
C PRO A 52 44.84 25.77 -2.35
N VAL A 53 45.77 25.03 -2.96
CA VAL A 53 46.00 25.10 -4.41
C VAL A 53 44.64 24.89 -5.07
N PRO A 54 44.20 25.71 -6.05
CA PRO A 54 42.97 25.44 -6.76
C PRO A 54 43.05 24.04 -7.36
N SER A 55 42.33 23.09 -6.77
CA SER A 55 42.13 21.77 -7.36
C SER A 55 41.58 21.99 -8.77
N ALA A 56 42.13 21.28 -9.76
CA ALA A 56 41.60 21.33 -11.13
C ALA A 56 40.07 21.18 -11.08
N PRO A 57 39.30 22.03 -11.79
CA PRO A 57 37.85 22.07 -11.64
C PRO A 57 37.28 20.67 -11.88
N LEU A 58 36.75 20.05 -10.82
CA LEU A 58 36.15 18.74 -10.92
C LEU A 58 34.98 18.84 -11.89
N ARG A 59 34.94 17.92 -12.85
CA ARG A 59 33.88 17.88 -13.86
C ARG A 59 32.51 17.89 -13.14
N PRO A 60 31.56 18.77 -13.50
CA PRO A 60 30.26 18.83 -12.83
C PRO A 60 29.55 17.48 -12.78
N LEU A 61 28.76 17.26 -11.73
CA LEU A 61 27.85 16.13 -11.63
C LEU A 61 26.45 16.61 -12.02
N VAL A 62 25.87 16.00 -13.05
CA VAL A 62 24.58 16.38 -13.61
C VAL A 62 23.54 15.35 -13.21
N LEU A 63 22.57 15.77 -12.40
CA LEU A 63 21.40 14.98 -12.04
C LEU A 63 20.31 15.20 -13.10
N LEU A 64 20.08 14.21 -13.95
CA LEU A 64 19.08 14.24 -15.02
C LEU A 64 17.81 13.53 -14.59
N ASP A 65 16.68 14.22 -14.65
CA ASP A 65 15.36 13.64 -14.40
C ASP A 65 15.03 12.62 -15.48
N ALA A 66 14.84 11.35 -15.08
CA ALA A 66 14.49 10.26 -15.99
C ALA A 66 13.04 9.78 -15.81
N SER A 67 12.18 10.64 -15.26
CA SER A 67 10.75 10.35 -15.05
C SER A 67 9.94 10.37 -16.34
N LEU A 68 8.79 9.68 -16.34
CA LEU A 68 7.90 9.54 -17.50
C LEU A 68 7.41 10.87 -18.09
N SER A 69 7.44 11.97 -17.32
CA SER A 69 7.05 13.31 -17.80
C SER A 69 8.06 13.86 -18.81
N MET A 70 9.35 13.58 -18.63
CA MET A 70 10.43 14.00 -19.56
C MET A 70 10.29 13.39 -20.95
N GLY A 71 9.70 12.19 -21.04
CA GLY A 71 9.42 11.47 -22.30
C GLY A 71 7.99 11.61 -22.81
N ALA A 72 7.17 12.49 -22.22
CA ALA A 72 5.82 12.76 -22.70
C ALA A 72 5.81 13.41 -24.08
N ALA A 73 4.64 13.50 -24.73
CA ALA A 73 4.53 13.99 -26.10
C ALA A 73 5.03 15.44 -26.34
N SER A 74 5.11 16.26 -25.29
CA SER A 74 5.75 17.59 -25.29
C SER A 74 7.02 17.66 -24.44
N GLY A 75 7.53 16.50 -24.01
CA GLY A 75 8.76 16.35 -23.27
C GLY A 75 10.00 16.57 -24.13
N ARG A 76 11.07 17.09 -23.53
CA ARG A 76 12.33 17.44 -24.20
C ARG A 76 13.48 16.52 -23.78
N TRP A 77 13.20 15.23 -23.54
CA TRP A 77 14.18 14.24 -23.05
C TRP A 77 15.48 14.23 -23.87
N THR A 78 15.41 14.12 -25.20
CA THR A 78 16.61 14.04 -26.04
C THR A 78 17.47 15.28 -25.88
N GLU A 79 16.87 16.47 -25.91
CA GLU A 79 17.58 17.73 -25.75
C GLU A 79 18.18 17.91 -24.34
N ALA A 80 17.42 17.52 -23.31
CA ALA A 80 17.87 17.56 -21.92
C ALA A 80 19.05 16.61 -21.70
N ARG A 81 18.97 15.38 -22.24
CA ARG A 81 20.03 14.37 -22.16
C ARG A 81 21.29 14.81 -22.91
N ASP A 82 21.13 15.29 -24.14
CA ASP A 82 22.26 15.72 -24.97
C ASP A 82 22.94 16.97 -24.37
N SER A 83 22.16 17.86 -23.74
CA SER A 83 22.69 19.00 -22.97
C SER A 83 23.39 18.56 -21.69
N ALA A 84 22.80 17.64 -20.92
CA ALA A 84 23.39 17.08 -19.71
C ALA A 84 24.75 16.42 -19.97
N ALA A 85 24.87 15.65 -21.06
CA ALA A 85 26.12 15.00 -21.46
C ALA A 85 27.24 16.00 -21.79
N ARG A 86 26.89 17.19 -22.30
CA ARG A 86 27.85 18.28 -22.55
C ARG A 86 28.32 18.96 -21.27
N TRP A 87 27.50 18.98 -20.23
CA TRP A 87 27.80 19.73 -19.00
C TRP A 87 28.64 18.95 -17.98
N GLY A 88 28.58 17.62 -17.96
CA GLY A 88 29.28 16.86 -16.93
C GLY A 88 29.08 15.35 -16.96
N GLU A 89 29.35 14.69 -15.83
CA GLU A 89 28.99 13.29 -15.62
C GLU A 89 27.49 13.21 -15.30
N VAL A 90 26.75 12.44 -16.08
CA VAL A 90 25.29 12.34 -15.93
C VAL A 90 24.93 11.18 -15.01
N ARG A 91 24.18 11.48 -13.96
CA ARG A 91 23.45 10.51 -13.15
C ARG A 91 21.97 10.79 -13.26
N GLN A 92 21.18 9.76 -13.49
CA GLN A 92 19.74 9.91 -13.56
C GLN A 92 19.14 9.88 -12.15
N PHE A 93 18.16 10.73 -11.85
CA PHE A 93 17.35 10.67 -10.60
C PHE A 93 15.86 10.37 -10.89
N GLY A 94 15.10 10.02 -9.86
CA GLY A 94 13.77 9.41 -9.96
C GLY A 94 13.62 8.21 -9.02
N ASP A 95 12.62 7.35 -9.26
CA ASP A 95 12.49 6.11 -8.50
C ASP A 95 13.69 5.16 -8.68
N ALA A 96 13.98 4.37 -7.62
CA ALA A 96 15.19 3.57 -7.52
C ALA A 96 15.14 2.35 -8.47
N ARG A 97 15.63 2.54 -9.70
CA ARG A 97 15.95 1.46 -10.64
C ARG A 97 17.47 1.28 -10.75
N SER A 98 17.93 0.04 -10.69
CA SER A 98 19.36 -0.32 -10.76
C SER A 98 19.94 -0.25 -12.18
N ARG A 99 19.11 -0.10 -13.22
CA ARG A 99 19.55 -0.11 -14.62
C ARG A 99 19.63 1.30 -15.20
N GLN A 100 20.77 1.61 -15.84
CA GLN A 100 20.91 2.78 -16.72
C GLN A 100 20.10 2.52 -18.00
N ASP A 101 18.91 3.10 -18.09
CA ASP A 101 18.13 3.14 -19.32
C ASP A 101 18.48 4.42 -20.10
N SER A 102 18.54 4.32 -21.43
CA SER A 102 18.73 5.47 -22.34
C SER A 102 17.45 6.29 -22.57
N THR A 103 16.35 5.86 -21.94
CA THR A 103 14.99 6.42 -22.05
C THR A 103 14.42 6.74 -20.66
N PRO A 104 13.54 7.75 -20.55
CA PRO A 104 12.98 8.14 -19.26
C PRO A 104 11.82 7.21 -18.87
N THR A 105 12.13 6.18 -18.07
CA THR A 105 11.19 5.10 -17.72
C THR A 105 10.72 5.13 -16.26
N ARG A 106 11.18 6.10 -15.47
CA ARG A 106 10.93 6.17 -14.02
C ARG A 106 9.54 6.70 -13.74
N GLY A 107 8.80 6.06 -12.83
CA GLY A 107 7.41 6.43 -12.55
C GLY A 107 7.27 7.74 -11.78
N ARG A 108 8.33 8.16 -11.07
CA ARG A 108 8.34 9.36 -10.21
C ARG A 108 9.59 10.19 -10.43
N SER A 109 9.44 11.51 -10.30
CA SER A 109 10.57 12.45 -10.19
C SER A 109 10.86 12.70 -8.70
N VAL A 110 11.92 12.06 -8.19
CA VAL A 110 12.33 12.08 -6.78
C VAL A 110 13.79 12.52 -6.71
N LEU A 111 14.01 13.78 -6.32
CA LEU A 111 15.29 14.47 -6.34
C LEU A 111 16.06 14.35 -5.02
N ALA A 112 15.39 14.38 -3.86
CA ALA A 112 16.01 14.61 -2.57
C ALA A 112 17.13 13.62 -2.24
N ALA A 113 16.85 12.32 -2.37
CA ALA A 113 17.84 11.27 -2.12
C ALA A 113 19.03 11.33 -3.10
N GLY A 114 18.76 11.60 -4.38
CA GLY A 114 19.80 11.73 -5.40
C GLY A 114 20.69 12.95 -5.19
N LEU A 115 20.10 14.06 -4.78
CA LEU A 115 20.81 15.31 -4.49
C LEU A 115 21.64 15.21 -3.21
N LEU A 116 21.11 14.57 -2.15
CA LEU A 116 21.85 14.25 -0.92
C LEU A 116 23.06 13.34 -1.19
N ALA A 117 22.90 12.31 -2.02
CA ALA A 117 24.00 11.44 -2.40
C ALA A 117 25.05 12.20 -3.24
N ALA A 118 24.60 13.10 -4.11
CA ALA A 118 25.47 13.92 -4.96
C ALA A 118 26.23 14.99 -4.18
N SER A 119 25.66 15.56 -3.12
CA SER A 119 26.29 16.61 -2.31
C SER A 119 27.54 16.14 -1.57
N ALA A 120 27.72 14.82 -1.39
CA ALA A 120 28.93 14.25 -0.82
C ALA A 120 30.15 14.31 -1.76
N SER A 121 29.98 14.69 -3.03
CA SER A 121 31.03 14.57 -4.05
C SER A 121 31.94 15.80 -4.21
N ASP A 122 31.77 16.88 -3.44
CA ASP A 122 32.49 18.17 -3.58
C ASP A 122 32.52 18.75 -5.00
N ARG A 123 31.64 18.27 -5.89
CA ARG A 123 31.54 18.67 -7.29
C ARG A 123 30.43 19.70 -7.50
N PRO A 124 30.57 20.61 -8.47
CA PRO A 124 29.45 21.45 -8.91
C PRO A 124 28.26 20.58 -9.35
N LEU A 125 27.07 20.88 -8.82
CA LEU A 125 25.85 20.12 -9.09
C LEU A 125 24.95 20.84 -10.08
N ILE A 126 24.49 20.11 -11.10
CA ILE A 126 23.53 20.61 -12.09
C ILE A 126 22.31 19.68 -12.07
N VAL A 127 21.13 20.19 -11.75
CA VAL A 127 19.87 19.45 -11.80
C VAL A 127 19.16 19.80 -13.11
N VAL A 128 18.74 18.78 -13.86
CA VAL A 128 18.06 18.92 -15.15
C VAL A 128 16.70 18.25 -15.05
N THR A 129 15.61 19.01 -15.18
CA THR A 129 14.22 18.53 -15.00
C THR A 129 13.25 19.36 -15.83
N ASP A 130 12.03 18.87 -16.04
CA ASP A 130 10.91 19.63 -16.61
C ASP A 130 10.16 20.47 -15.57
N GLY A 131 10.49 20.32 -14.28
CA GLY A 131 9.92 21.05 -13.16
C GLY A 131 8.89 20.27 -12.34
N GLU A 132 8.56 19.04 -12.73
CA GLU A 132 7.54 18.19 -12.08
C GLU A 132 8.13 17.33 -10.94
N VAL A 133 8.93 17.94 -10.07
CA VAL A 133 9.61 17.24 -8.96
C VAL A 133 8.67 17.06 -7.77
N GLU A 134 8.40 15.80 -7.40
CA GLU A 134 7.38 15.48 -6.39
C GLU A 134 7.83 15.79 -4.95
N ASP A 135 9.12 15.59 -4.66
CA ASP A 135 9.71 15.63 -3.31
C ASP A 135 10.50 16.91 -3.03
N ILE A 136 10.26 17.98 -3.80
CA ILE A 136 11.01 19.24 -3.67
C ILE A 136 10.98 19.82 -2.24
N ARG A 137 9.89 19.55 -1.50
CA ARG A 137 9.72 20.00 -0.10
C ARG A 137 10.61 19.26 0.89
N GLU A 138 11.10 18.09 0.52
CA GLU A 138 12.00 17.27 1.34
C GLU A 138 13.47 17.65 1.11
N VAL A 139 13.75 18.45 0.08
CA VAL A 139 15.11 18.88 -0.24
C VAL A 139 15.57 19.99 0.71
N PRO A 140 16.71 19.83 1.40
CA PRO A 140 17.29 20.90 2.21
C PRO A 140 17.57 22.17 1.38
N PRO A 141 17.17 23.37 1.86
CA PRO A 141 17.33 24.63 1.10
C PRO A 141 18.78 24.98 0.75
N ASP A 142 19.73 24.59 1.59
CA ASP A 142 21.16 24.77 1.39
C ASP A 142 21.68 23.96 0.19
N LEU A 143 21.15 22.75 -0.02
CA LEU A 143 21.50 21.94 -1.19
C LEU A 143 20.93 22.51 -2.49
N LEU A 144 19.71 23.05 -2.45
CA LEU A 144 19.13 23.74 -3.61
C LEU A 144 19.97 24.95 -4.01
N THR A 145 20.42 25.75 -3.04
CA THR A 145 21.25 26.93 -3.27
C THR A 145 22.62 26.59 -3.87
N ARG A 146 23.18 25.44 -3.52
CA ARG A 146 24.46 24.92 -4.06
C ARG A 146 24.32 24.25 -5.43
N SER A 147 23.09 23.99 -5.86
CA SER A 147 22.81 23.34 -7.14
C SER A 147 22.35 24.35 -8.19
N SER A 148 22.75 24.16 -9.44
CA SER A 148 22.19 24.91 -10.56
C SER A 148 21.07 24.12 -11.23
N VAL A 149 19.90 24.73 -11.39
CA VAL A 149 18.74 24.05 -11.99
C VAL A 149 18.59 24.48 -13.46
N ARG A 150 18.47 23.52 -14.36
CA ARG A 150 18.21 23.70 -15.79
C ARG A 150 16.86 23.10 -16.13
N LEU A 151 15.91 23.99 -16.44
CA LEU A 151 14.53 23.60 -16.73
C LEU A 151 14.33 23.34 -18.23
N PHE A 152 13.67 22.23 -18.52
CA PHE A 152 13.20 21.85 -19.86
C PHE A 152 11.67 21.71 -19.82
N PRO A 153 10.93 22.83 -19.65
CA PRO A 153 9.50 22.78 -19.43
C PRO A 153 8.78 22.19 -20.63
N ARG A 154 7.68 21.50 -20.34
CA ARG A 154 6.78 20.94 -21.35
C ARG A 154 5.92 22.04 -21.96
N ALA A 155 5.79 22.03 -23.29
CA ALA A 155 4.79 22.87 -23.93
C ALA A 155 3.39 22.33 -23.58
N PRO A 156 2.46 23.18 -23.11
CA PRO A 156 1.09 22.75 -22.84
C PRO A 156 0.45 22.29 -24.16
N ARG A 157 -0.10 21.09 -24.16
CA ARG A 157 -0.86 20.53 -25.28
C ARG A 157 -2.21 20.02 -24.77
N PRO A 158 -3.28 20.13 -25.57
CA PRO A 158 -4.56 19.53 -25.24
C PRO A 158 -4.40 18.03 -24.94
N ASP A 159 -4.87 17.64 -23.76
CA ASP A 159 -4.84 16.26 -23.26
C ASP A 159 -6.11 15.96 -22.48
N LEU A 160 -6.58 14.71 -22.52
CA LEU A 160 -7.70 14.25 -21.71
C LEU A 160 -7.33 12.95 -20.98
N ALA A 161 -7.09 13.07 -19.68
CA ALA A 161 -6.59 11.95 -18.89
C ALA A 161 -7.70 11.29 -18.06
N ILE A 162 -7.68 9.96 -17.96
CA ILE A 162 -8.36 9.26 -16.87
C ILE A 162 -7.47 9.36 -15.63
N THR A 163 -7.86 10.20 -14.68
CA THR A 163 -7.08 10.46 -13.46
C THR A 163 -7.38 9.45 -12.37
N ARG A 164 -8.62 8.93 -12.31
CA ARG A 164 -9.03 7.97 -11.28
C ARG A 164 -10.04 6.95 -11.80
N VAL A 165 -9.85 5.70 -11.40
CA VAL A 165 -10.87 4.65 -11.46
C VAL A 165 -11.00 4.05 -10.07
N THR A 166 -12.22 3.88 -9.59
CA THR A 166 -12.50 3.27 -8.28
C THR A 166 -13.65 2.28 -8.44
N GLY A 167 -13.50 1.09 -7.86
CA GLY A 167 -14.50 0.02 -7.92
C GLY A 167 -14.14 -1.12 -6.96
N PRO A 168 -15.05 -2.09 -6.78
CA PRO A 168 -14.76 -3.25 -5.95
C PRO A 168 -13.71 -4.15 -6.61
N SER A 169 -12.86 -4.78 -5.79
CA SER A 169 -11.88 -5.78 -6.22
C SER A 169 -12.49 -7.18 -6.38
N ARG A 170 -13.70 -7.40 -5.85
CA ARG A 170 -14.42 -8.68 -5.94
C ARG A 170 -15.93 -8.46 -5.97
N VAL A 171 -16.63 -9.19 -6.83
CA VAL A 171 -18.11 -9.21 -6.90
C VAL A 171 -18.61 -10.65 -7.06
N SER A 172 -19.89 -10.90 -6.78
CA SER A 172 -20.49 -12.20 -7.06
C SER A 172 -20.96 -12.27 -8.51
N GLU A 173 -20.96 -13.47 -9.07
CA GLU A 173 -21.53 -13.73 -10.40
C GLU A 173 -23.00 -13.29 -10.47
N GLY A 174 -23.37 -12.59 -11.54
CA GLY A 174 -24.69 -12.02 -11.76
C GLY A 174 -24.91 -10.62 -11.17
N ASP A 175 -24.01 -10.14 -10.29
CA ASP A 175 -24.07 -8.77 -9.76
C ASP A 175 -23.51 -7.74 -10.76
N SER A 176 -23.82 -6.46 -10.58
CA SER A 176 -23.16 -5.37 -11.33
C SER A 176 -21.87 -4.94 -10.63
N ILE A 177 -20.83 -4.63 -11.40
CA ILE A 177 -19.59 -4.01 -10.92
C ILE A 177 -19.74 -2.49 -11.04
N PRO A 178 -19.94 -1.75 -9.93
CA PRO A 178 -19.97 -0.30 -9.96
C PRO A 178 -18.55 0.25 -10.10
N LEU A 179 -18.29 0.99 -11.18
CA LEU A 179 -17.06 1.74 -11.40
C LEU A 179 -17.34 3.24 -11.33
N GLU A 180 -16.52 3.98 -10.61
CA GLU A 180 -16.46 5.43 -10.61
C GLU A 180 -15.22 5.86 -11.38
N VAL A 181 -15.41 6.68 -12.41
CA VAL A 181 -14.35 7.13 -13.32
C VAL A 181 -14.29 8.65 -13.29
N GLU A 182 -13.09 9.19 -13.11
CA GLU A 182 -12.79 10.62 -13.19
C GLU A 182 -11.90 10.89 -14.40
N VAL A 183 -12.29 11.91 -15.16
CA VAL A 183 -11.62 12.34 -16.38
C VAL A 183 -11.28 13.82 -16.23
N GLN A 184 -10.04 14.21 -16.54
CA GLN A 184 -9.59 15.57 -16.41
C GLN A 184 -8.89 16.04 -17.68
N PRO A 185 -9.31 17.19 -18.26
CA PRO A 185 -8.60 17.80 -19.37
C PRO A 185 -7.39 18.61 -18.90
N THR A 186 -6.40 18.76 -19.78
CA THR A 186 -5.23 19.63 -19.62
C THR A 186 -4.95 20.37 -20.92
N GLY A 187 -4.35 21.56 -20.87
CA GLY A 187 -3.83 22.23 -22.08
C GLY A 187 -4.82 22.99 -22.95
N GLY A 188 -5.97 23.41 -22.41
CA GLY A 188 -6.71 24.58 -22.92
C GLY A 188 -7.73 24.37 -24.05
N ASN A 189 -8.13 23.14 -24.40
CA ASN A 189 -9.30 22.90 -25.26
C ASN A 189 -10.05 21.67 -24.80
N THR A 190 -11.22 21.86 -24.20
CA THR A 190 -11.98 20.78 -23.56
C THR A 190 -13.24 20.50 -24.36
N ALA A 191 -13.39 19.29 -24.89
CA ALA A 191 -14.68 18.84 -25.39
C ALA A 191 -15.74 18.91 -24.27
N ASP A 192 -17.00 19.16 -24.60
CA ASP A 192 -18.09 19.18 -23.60
C ASP A 192 -18.36 17.79 -23.00
N SER A 193 -17.95 16.74 -23.73
CA SER A 193 -18.12 15.36 -23.29
C SER A 193 -17.12 14.42 -23.94
N VAL A 194 -16.93 13.27 -23.31
CA VAL A 194 -16.11 12.16 -23.80
C VAL A 194 -16.83 10.84 -23.58
N ARG A 195 -16.56 9.84 -24.41
CA ARG A 195 -17.06 8.48 -24.20
C ARG A 195 -16.01 7.64 -23.48
N VAL A 196 -16.40 7.06 -22.35
CA VAL A 196 -15.62 6.09 -21.59
C VAL A 196 -16.17 4.69 -21.89
N GLU A 197 -15.29 3.80 -22.34
CA GLU A 197 -15.60 2.40 -22.62
C GLU A 197 -14.95 1.50 -21.58
N VAL A 198 -15.65 0.43 -21.20
CA VAL A 198 -15.12 -0.62 -20.31
C VAL A 198 -15.06 -1.92 -21.08
N LEU A 199 -13.85 -2.45 -21.19
CA LEU A 199 -13.49 -3.65 -21.95
C LEU A 199 -12.97 -4.74 -21.01
N SER A 200 -13.19 -6.00 -21.37
CA SER A 200 -12.48 -7.14 -20.80
C SER A 200 -11.98 -8.01 -21.95
N GLY A 201 -10.66 -8.13 -22.08
CA GLY A 201 -10.04 -8.67 -23.30
C GLY A 201 -10.45 -7.86 -24.54
N THR A 202 -11.07 -8.53 -25.52
CA THR A 202 -11.61 -7.91 -26.74
C THR A 202 -13.09 -7.54 -26.63
N GLY A 203 -13.77 -7.95 -25.55
CA GLY A 203 -15.21 -7.77 -25.39
C GLY A 203 -15.56 -6.44 -24.71
N ARG A 204 -16.50 -5.69 -25.32
CA ARG A 204 -17.07 -4.50 -24.70
C ARG A 204 -18.16 -4.83 -23.69
N LEU A 205 -17.93 -4.41 -22.45
CA LEU A 205 -18.87 -4.62 -21.34
C LEU A 205 -19.80 -3.44 -21.13
N ALA A 206 -19.29 -2.20 -21.24
CA ALA A 206 -20.09 -0.99 -21.06
C ALA A 206 -19.52 0.19 -21.87
N LEU A 207 -20.37 1.16 -22.18
CA LEU A 207 -20.02 2.44 -22.80
C LEU A 207 -20.84 3.54 -22.11
N ARG A 208 -20.18 4.63 -21.71
CA ARG A 208 -20.83 5.75 -21.03
C ARG A 208 -20.28 7.09 -21.51
N THR A 209 -21.16 8.06 -21.72
CA THR A 209 -20.75 9.44 -21.98
C THR A 209 -20.56 10.19 -20.66
N VAL A 210 -19.40 10.82 -20.50
CA VAL A 210 -19.02 11.65 -19.36
C VAL A 210 -19.08 13.10 -19.81
N ARG A 211 -19.84 13.93 -19.10
CA ARG A 211 -19.87 15.39 -19.34
C ARG A 211 -18.70 16.03 -18.62
N LEU A 212 -17.99 16.91 -19.31
CA LEU A 212 -16.84 17.64 -18.79
C LEU A 212 -17.30 19.04 -18.39
N ARG A 213 -16.75 19.58 -17.29
CA ARG A 213 -17.06 20.91 -16.75
C ARG A 213 -15.84 21.81 -16.86
N GLY A 214 -15.44 22.12 -18.09
CA GLY A 214 -14.20 22.85 -18.37
C GLY A 214 -13.00 22.16 -17.72
N GLU A 215 -12.13 22.94 -17.07
CA GLU A 215 -10.90 22.44 -16.44
C GLU A 215 -11.13 21.53 -15.22
N ALA A 216 -12.30 21.59 -14.57
CA ALA A 216 -12.63 20.71 -13.45
C ALA A 216 -12.86 19.24 -13.88
N GLY A 217 -12.96 18.99 -15.18
CA GLY A 217 -13.17 17.65 -15.72
C GLY A 217 -14.58 17.09 -15.48
N GLY A 218 -14.70 15.78 -15.47
CA GLY A 218 -15.96 15.07 -15.36
C GLY A 218 -15.86 13.78 -14.58
N ARG A 219 -16.99 13.34 -14.03
CA ARG A 219 -17.11 12.10 -13.26
C ARG A 219 -18.31 11.30 -13.74
N ALA A 220 -18.16 9.99 -13.84
CA ALA A 220 -19.25 9.09 -14.15
C ALA A 220 -19.24 7.82 -13.30
N ARG A 221 -20.43 7.32 -13.00
CA ARG A 221 -20.65 5.99 -12.46
C ARG A 221 -21.11 5.06 -13.57
N ILE A 222 -20.42 3.94 -13.73
CA ILE A 222 -20.67 2.93 -14.77
C ILE A 222 -20.99 1.62 -14.06
N ALA A 223 -22.19 1.09 -14.27
CA ALA A 223 -22.56 -0.24 -13.80
C ALA A 223 -22.21 -1.26 -14.89
N VAL A 224 -21.18 -2.07 -14.65
CA VAL A 224 -20.71 -3.07 -15.61
C VAL A 224 -21.37 -4.42 -15.28
N PRO A 225 -22.05 -5.08 -16.22
CA PRO A 225 -22.69 -6.37 -15.97
C PRO A 225 -21.64 -7.49 -15.83
N SER A 226 -21.66 -8.25 -14.74
CA SER A 226 -20.78 -9.43 -14.58
C SER A 226 -21.30 -10.68 -15.28
N ALA A 227 -22.54 -10.71 -15.76
CA ALA A 227 -23.16 -11.90 -16.36
C ALA A 227 -22.44 -12.44 -17.62
N ARG A 228 -21.59 -11.62 -18.25
CA ARG A 228 -20.75 -12.01 -19.40
C ARG A 228 -19.33 -12.42 -19.01
N LEU A 229 -19.01 -12.42 -17.72
CA LEU A 229 -17.71 -12.75 -17.17
C LEU A 229 -17.81 -14.09 -16.43
N SER A 230 -16.89 -15.00 -16.71
CA SER A 230 -16.78 -16.27 -15.98
C SER A 230 -16.30 -16.02 -14.54
N SER A 231 -16.43 -17.01 -13.65
CA SER A 231 -15.75 -16.96 -12.35
C SER A 231 -14.23 -16.82 -12.51
N GLY A 232 -13.58 -16.05 -11.64
CA GLY A 232 -12.13 -15.81 -11.67
C GLY A 232 -11.73 -14.33 -11.75
N GLY A 233 -10.43 -14.07 -11.89
CA GLY A 233 -9.90 -12.71 -12.05
C GLY A 233 -10.10 -12.19 -13.46
N HIS A 234 -10.61 -10.95 -13.58
CA HIS A 234 -10.79 -10.23 -14.83
C HIS A 234 -10.13 -8.86 -14.74
N LEU A 235 -9.33 -8.55 -15.75
CA LEU A 235 -8.77 -7.22 -15.91
C LEU A 235 -9.72 -6.40 -16.78
N LEU A 236 -10.26 -5.33 -16.21
CA LEU A 236 -11.08 -4.37 -16.93
C LEU A 236 -10.17 -3.25 -17.45
N ARG A 237 -10.22 -2.98 -18.75
CA ARG A 237 -9.61 -1.79 -19.34
C ARG A 237 -10.67 -0.71 -19.50
N ILE A 238 -10.49 0.39 -18.79
CA ILE A 238 -11.31 1.59 -18.87
C ILE A 238 -10.56 2.55 -19.79
N ALA A 239 -11.15 2.91 -20.93
CA ALA A 239 -10.49 3.72 -21.95
C ALA A 239 -11.39 4.86 -22.43
N LEU A 240 -10.78 6.00 -22.76
CA LEU A 240 -11.44 7.05 -23.53
C LEU A 240 -11.55 6.62 -25.00
N THR A 241 -12.62 7.04 -25.65
CA THR A 241 -12.87 6.75 -27.07
C THR A 241 -13.26 8.03 -27.80
N GLY A 242 -12.63 8.25 -28.95
CA GLY A 242 -12.83 9.46 -29.75
C GLY A 242 -12.13 10.70 -29.20
N SER A 243 -11.24 10.56 -28.21
CA SER A 243 -10.19 11.55 -27.92
C SER A 243 -9.08 11.38 -28.95
N ALA A 244 -8.80 12.44 -29.72
CA ALA A 244 -7.55 12.56 -30.45
C ALA A 244 -6.72 13.57 -29.68
N ASP A 245 -6.03 13.11 -28.65
CA ASP A 245 -5.18 13.95 -27.82
C ASP A 245 -3.70 13.60 -27.95
N SER A 246 -2.88 14.38 -27.27
CA SER A 246 -1.44 14.34 -27.43
C SER A 246 -0.75 13.28 -26.58
N GLU A 247 -1.40 12.70 -25.57
CA GLU A 247 -0.77 11.77 -24.63
C GLU A 247 -1.58 10.48 -24.40
N PRO A 248 -1.64 9.56 -25.38
CA PRO A 248 -2.51 8.37 -25.34
C PRO A 248 -2.30 7.42 -24.14
N ARG A 249 -1.19 7.57 -23.39
CA ARG A 249 -0.91 6.77 -22.18
C ARG A 249 -1.83 7.14 -21.02
N THR A 250 -2.44 8.33 -21.01
CA THR A 250 -3.34 8.79 -19.94
C THR A 250 -4.81 8.44 -20.21
N ASP A 251 -5.16 8.08 -21.45
CA ASP A 251 -6.50 7.73 -21.91
C ASP A 251 -7.03 6.41 -21.36
N SER A 252 -6.18 5.59 -20.75
CA SER A 252 -6.60 4.29 -20.23
C SER A 252 -6.07 3.97 -18.83
N ARG A 253 -6.90 3.23 -18.10
CA ARG A 253 -6.60 2.68 -16.78
C ARG A 253 -7.10 1.25 -16.69
N LEU A 254 -6.42 0.46 -15.88
CA LEU A 254 -6.77 -0.93 -15.60
C LEU A 254 -7.46 -1.01 -14.23
N HIS A 255 -8.42 -1.92 -14.10
CA HIS A 255 -9.07 -2.25 -12.83
C HIS A 255 -9.22 -3.77 -12.74
N LEU A 256 -8.60 -4.39 -11.74
CA LEU A 256 -8.73 -5.84 -11.52
C LEU A 256 -9.97 -6.12 -10.66
N VAL A 257 -10.82 -7.03 -11.12
CA VAL A 257 -11.97 -7.52 -10.38
C VAL A 257 -12.03 -9.05 -10.40
N THR A 258 -12.30 -9.66 -9.25
CA THR A 258 -12.53 -11.11 -9.15
C THR A 258 -14.02 -11.40 -9.13
N ILE A 259 -14.51 -12.23 -10.05
CA ILE A 259 -15.89 -12.72 -10.06
C ILE A 259 -15.94 -14.02 -9.25
N ALA A 260 -16.63 -14.01 -8.13
CA ALA A 260 -16.85 -15.18 -7.30
C ALA A 260 -18.11 -15.94 -7.78
N PRO A 261 -18.07 -17.27 -7.94
CA PRO A 261 -19.24 -18.06 -8.35
C PRO A 261 -20.36 -18.06 -7.29
N THR A 262 -20.00 -17.73 -6.05
CA THR A 262 -20.88 -17.74 -4.88
C THR A 262 -20.76 -16.44 -4.08
N PRO A 263 -21.81 -16.02 -3.35
CA PRO A 263 -21.66 -14.97 -2.36
C PRO A 263 -20.71 -15.45 -1.26
N GLY A 264 -19.62 -14.71 -1.02
CA GLY A 264 -18.60 -15.13 -0.06
C GLY A 264 -19.10 -15.14 1.38
N VAL A 265 -19.91 -14.15 1.77
CA VAL A 265 -20.54 -14.12 3.10
C VAL A 265 -22.03 -13.83 2.96
N VAL A 266 -22.86 -14.64 3.63
CA VAL A 266 -24.29 -14.38 3.78
C VAL A 266 -24.61 -14.18 5.25
N PHE A 267 -25.24 -13.06 5.56
CA PHE A 267 -25.64 -12.66 6.90
C PHE A 267 -27.17 -12.68 6.98
N LEU A 268 -27.71 -13.46 7.92
CA LEU A 268 -29.15 -13.55 8.18
C LEU A 268 -29.45 -13.14 9.62
N ALA A 269 -30.33 -12.15 9.81
CA ALA A 269 -30.81 -11.75 11.13
C ALA A 269 -32.34 -11.82 11.26
N ALA A 270 -32.80 -12.44 12.34
CA ALA A 270 -34.20 -12.51 12.69
C ALA A 270 -34.35 -12.62 14.23
N PRO A 271 -34.75 -11.55 14.94
CA PRO A 271 -35.16 -10.23 14.43
C PRO A 271 -33.98 -9.34 14.02
N ALA A 272 -34.30 -8.18 13.44
CA ALA A 272 -33.36 -7.08 13.30
C ALA A 272 -33.07 -6.44 14.66
N ASP A 273 -31.81 -6.35 15.04
CA ASP A 273 -31.37 -5.68 16.27
C ASP A 273 -30.08 -4.86 16.04
N TRP A 274 -29.63 -4.17 17.10
CA TRP A 274 -28.41 -3.38 17.06
C TRP A 274 -27.17 -4.22 16.77
N ASP A 275 -27.07 -5.41 17.37
CA ASP A 275 -25.99 -6.35 17.16
C ASP A 275 -25.84 -6.75 15.69
N SER A 276 -26.94 -7.08 15.03
CA SER A 276 -26.95 -7.44 13.62
C SER A 276 -26.53 -6.29 12.71
N ARG A 277 -26.96 -5.07 13.01
CA ARG A 277 -26.59 -3.87 12.24
C ARG A 277 -25.10 -3.56 12.36
N PHE A 278 -24.56 -3.57 13.57
CA PHE A 278 -23.14 -3.30 13.81
C PHE A 278 -22.25 -4.41 13.25
N LEU A 279 -22.61 -5.68 13.45
CA LEU A 279 -21.87 -6.80 12.90
C LEU A 279 -21.87 -6.79 11.36
N TYR A 280 -23.01 -6.57 10.71
CA TYR A 280 -23.08 -6.47 9.25
C TYR A 280 -22.22 -5.33 8.70
N ARG A 281 -22.23 -4.16 9.37
CA ARG A 281 -21.38 -3.03 9.01
C ARG A 281 -19.89 -3.39 9.15
N THR A 282 -19.48 -3.91 10.30
CA THR A 282 -18.07 -4.26 10.53
C THR A 282 -17.60 -5.36 9.58
N LEU A 283 -18.42 -6.37 9.32
CA LEU A 283 -18.13 -7.40 8.32
C LEU A 283 -17.83 -6.78 6.95
N ARG A 284 -18.60 -5.77 6.51
CA ARG A 284 -18.34 -5.07 5.24
C ARG A 284 -17.07 -4.22 5.25
N GLU A 285 -16.68 -3.71 6.41
CA GLU A 285 -15.48 -2.89 6.57
C GLU A 285 -14.20 -3.74 6.62
N VAL A 286 -14.25 -4.93 7.25
CA VAL A 286 -13.08 -5.80 7.41
C VAL A 286 -13.01 -6.93 6.38
N GLY A 287 -14.14 -7.30 5.78
CA GLY A 287 -14.26 -8.39 4.84
C GLY A 287 -13.80 -8.02 3.44
N GLN A 288 -12.97 -8.87 2.85
CA GLN A 288 -12.53 -8.76 1.44
C GLN A 288 -13.46 -9.53 0.47
N LEU A 289 -14.53 -10.13 0.99
CA LEU A 289 -15.48 -10.93 0.24
C LEU A 289 -16.82 -10.20 0.03
N PRO A 290 -17.58 -10.49 -1.04
CA PRO A 290 -18.93 -9.99 -1.19
C PRO A 290 -19.82 -10.44 -0.03
N ILE A 291 -20.49 -9.49 0.62
CA ILE A 291 -21.35 -9.74 1.78
C ILE A 291 -22.79 -9.39 1.46
N ARG A 292 -23.67 -10.38 1.53
CA ARG A 292 -25.12 -10.20 1.38
C ARG A 292 -25.79 -10.30 2.74
N GLY A 293 -26.41 -9.21 3.18
CA GLY A 293 -27.15 -9.16 4.44
C GLY A 293 -28.64 -9.18 4.18
N TYR A 294 -29.35 -10.06 4.89
CA TYR A 294 -30.79 -10.16 4.87
C TYR A 294 -31.33 -10.11 6.30
N VAL A 295 -32.40 -9.36 6.49
CA VAL A 295 -33.03 -9.19 7.79
C VAL A 295 -34.53 -9.41 7.70
N ARG A 296 -35.09 -10.04 8.73
CA ARG A 296 -36.53 -10.25 8.89
C ARG A 296 -37.08 -9.16 9.82
N LEU A 297 -37.87 -8.24 9.27
CA LEU A 297 -38.48 -7.15 10.03
C LEU A 297 -39.86 -7.53 10.58
N ASP A 298 -40.63 -8.30 9.82
CA ASP A 298 -42.00 -8.66 10.16
C ASP A 298 -42.46 -9.92 9.40
N GLY A 299 -43.11 -10.85 10.12
CA GLY A 299 -43.56 -12.13 9.59
C GLY A 299 -42.46 -12.88 8.82
N ASP A 300 -42.79 -13.36 7.62
CA ASP A 300 -41.85 -14.05 6.71
C ASP A 300 -41.21 -13.12 5.66
N ARG A 301 -41.30 -11.79 5.84
CA ARG A 301 -40.78 -10.81 4.88
C ARG A 301 -39.32 -10.48 5.15
N TRP A 302 -38.46 -10.89 4.22
CA TRP A 302 -37.03 -10.57 4.23
C TRP A 302 -36.73 -9.29 3.46
N ARG A 303 -35.75 -8.55 3.93
CA ARG A 303 -35.23 -7.35 3.26
C ARG A 303 -33.71 -7.37 3.20
N THR A 304 -33.15 -6.78 2.15
CA THR A 304 -31.71 -6.51 2.07
C THR A 304 -31.29 -5.53 3.18
N MET A 305 -30.17 -5.79 3.85
CA MET A 305 -29.64 -4.86 4.86
C MET A 305 -28.99 -3.62 4.23
N THR A 306 -28.75 -3.61 2.91
CA THR A 306 -28.12 -2.48 2.20
C THR A 306 -29.11 -1.37 1.85
N ASP A 307 -30.27 -1.72 1.32
CA ASP A 307 -31.25 -0.76 0.78
C ASP A 307 -32.70 -1.09 1.16
N LEU A 308 -32.90 -2.07 2.06
CA LEU A 308 -34.20 -2.47 2.60
C LEU A 308 -35.23 -2.93 1.55
N ARG A 309 -34.77 -3.27 0.34
CA ARG A 309 -35.61 -3.85 -0.70
C ARG A 309 -36.12 -5.21 -0.24
N THR A 310 -37.39 -5.49 -0.50
CA THR A 310 -38.02 -6.77 -0.21
C THR A 310 -37.38 -7.87 -1.04
N VAL A 311 -37.06 -8.99 -0.40
CA VAL A 311 -36.48 -10.18 -1.02
C VAL A 311 -37.34 -11.38 -0.67
N PRO A 312 -37.71 -12.22 -1.66
CA PRO A 312 -38.51 -13.40 -1.37
C PRO A 312 -37.67 -14.47 -0.63
N ARG A 313 -38.32 -15.26 0.23
CA ARG A 313 -37.66 -16.24 1.13
C ARG A 313 -36.80 -17.24 0.38
N ASP A 314 -37.24 -17.69 -0.79
CA ASP A 314 -36.53 -18.62 -1.66
C ASP A 314 -35.18 -18.05 -2.14
N ALA A 315 -35.10 -16.75 -2.43
CA ALA A 315 -33.86 -16.08 -2.80
C ALA A 315 -32.88 -16.01 -1.61
N VAL A 316 -33.39 -15.79 -0.40
CA VAL A 316 -32.58 -15.82 0.83
C VAL A 316 -32.05 -17.23 1.10
N GLN A 317 -32.88 -18.27 0.95
CA GLN A 317 -32.47 -19.67 1.07
C GLN A 317 -31.41 -20.04 0.04
N ARG A 318 -31.58 -19.64 -1.23
CA ARG A 318 -30.58 -19.86 -2.28
C ARG A 318 -29.25 -19.18 -1.96
N ALA A 319 -29.27 -17.95 -1.45
CA ALA A 319 -28.06 -17.25 -1.03
C ALA A 319 -27.38 -18.01 0.13
N ALA A 320 -28.12 -18.37 1.18
CA ALA A 320 -27.61 -19.08 2.34
C ALA A 320 -27.01 -20.46 2.02
N ARG A 321 -27.59 -21.19 1.06
CA ARG A 321 -27.06 -22.48 0.59
C ARG A 321 -25.74 -22.36 -0.15
N ARG A 322 -25.53 -21.24 -0.86
CA ARG A 322 -24.32 -20.99 -1.67
C ARG A 322 -23.23 -20.25 -0.90
N ALA A 323 -23.44 -19.87 0.35
CA ALA A 323 -22.49 -19.08 1.11
C ALA A 323 -21.22 -19.88 1.45
N ASP A 324 -20.04 -19.25 1.35
CA ASP A 324 -18.81 -19.82 1.92
C ASP A 324 -18.78 -19.68 3.45
N LEU A 325 -19.21 -18.51 3.94
CA LEU A 325 -19.45 -18.20 5.33
C LEU A 325 -20.91 -17.77 5.54
N LEU A 326 -21.59 -18.42 6.46
CA LEU A 326 -22.94 -18.10 6.88
C LEU A 326 -22.95 -17.51 8.30
N VAL A 327 -23.48 -16.30 8.45
CA VAL A 327 -23.69 -15.64 9.74
C VAL A 327 -25.17 -15.66 10.09
N LEU A 328 -25.51 -16.17 11.26
CA LEU A 328 -26.88 -16.38 11.75
C LEU A 328 -27.08 -15.64 13.06
N LYS A 329 -27.94 -14.62 13.08
CA LYS A 329 -28.41 -13.97 14.30
C LYS A 329 -29.86 -14.36 14.58
N GLY A 330 -30.08 -14.90 15.76
CA GLY A 330 -31.38 -15.34 16.24
C GLY A 330 -32.02 -16.46 15.42
N GLY A 331 -33.35 -16.39 15.26
CA GLY A 331 -34.22 -17.39 14.64
C GLY A 331 -34.10 -17.56 13.13
N ALA A 332 -32.97 -17.17 12.53
CA ALA A 332 -32.72 -17.28 11.09
C ALA A 332 -32.32 -18.71 10.63
N LYS A 333 -32.09 -19.63 11.58
CA LYS A 333 -31.55 -20.98 11.32
C LYS A 333 -32.41 -21.81 10.36
N SER A 334 -33.73 -21.70 10.41
CA SER A 334 -34.64 -22.45 9.53
C SER A 334 -34.51 -22.09 8.04
N VAL A 335 -34.09 -20.85 7.74
CA VAL A 335 -33.85 -20.39 6.36
C VAL A 335 -32.49 -20.87 5.84
N ALA A 336 -31.60 -21.26 6.74
CA ALA A 336 -30.28 -21.78 6.44
C ALA A 336 -30.21 -23.32 6.36
N GLU A 337 -31.33 -24.02 6.50
CA GLU A 337 -31.37 -25.48 6.42
C GLU A 337 -30.82 -26.00 5.08
N GLY A 338 -29.93 -27.00 5.16
CA GLY A 338 -29.24 -27.57 4.01
C GLY A 338 -28.10 -26.70 3.45
N THR A 339 -27.59 -25.73 4.22
CA THR A 339 -26.36 -25.01 3.84
C THR A 339 -25.14 -25.92 3.76
N THR A 340 -24.27 -25.67 2.79
CA THR A 340 -22.96 -26.33 2.65
C THR A 340 -21.81 -25.40 3.02
N ALA A 341 -22.08 -24.32 3.76
CA ALA A 341 -21.08 -23.34 4.16
C ALA A 341 -19.95 -24.00 4.96
N ARG A 342 -18.70 -23.62 4.65
CA ARG A 342 -17.51 -24.10 5.37
C ARG A 342 -17.33 -23.37 6.69
N GLY A 343 -17.79 -22.11 6.78
CA GLY A 343 -17.84 -21.33 8.01
C GLY A 343 -19.27 -21.06 8.45
N ILE A 344 -19.57 -21.28 9.73
CA ILE A 344 -20.85 -20.89 10.35
C ILE A 344 -20.59 -20.04 11.58
N TRP A 345 -21.14 -18.84 11.62
CA TRP A 345 -21.10 -17.97 12.78
C TRP A 345 -22.50 -17.76 13.34
N SER A 346 -22.79 -18.32 14.51
CA SER A 346 -24.12 -18.26 15.13
C SER A 346 -24.16 -17.38 16.36
N TRP A 347 -25.18 -16.54 16.46
CA TRP A 347 -25.51 -15.69 17.61
C TRP A 347 -26.92 -16.08 18.07
N PRO A 348 -27.07 -17.13 18.89
CA PRO A 348 -28.36 -17.58 19.39
C PRO A 348 -28.99 -16.56 20.35
N SER A 349 -30.31 -16.38 20.22
CA SER A 349 -31.09 -15.43 21.01
C SER A 349 -32.30 -16.13 21.67
N GLY A 350 -32.09 -17.35 22.15
CA GLY A 350 -33.08 -18.13 22.91
C GLY A 350 -34.12 -18.86 22.05
N GLU A 351 -33.99 -18.86 20.72
CA GLU A 351 -34.97 -19.51 19.83
C GLU A 351 -34.95 -21.04 19.90
N GLY A 352 -33.92 -21.65 20.49
CA GLY A 352 -33.87 -23.08 20.77
C GLY A 352 -34.56 -23.47 22.08
N GLY A 353 -35.19 -22.52 22.78
CA GLY A 353 -35.79 -22.72 24.09
C GLY A 353 -34.80 -22.55 25.25
N GLU A 354 -33.58 -22.10 24.99
CA GLU A 354 -32.59 -21.80 26.03
C GLU A 354 -33.01 -20.58 26.88
N ALA A 355 -32.94 -20.72 28.20
CA ALA A 355 -33.27 -19.63 29.12
C ALA A 355 -32.23 -18.51 29.04
N GLN A 356 -32.65 -17.32 28.61
CA GLN A 356 -31.79 -16.15 28.53
C GLN A 356 -31.67 -15.49 29.91
N VAL A 357 -30.44 -15.10 30.27
CA VAL A 357 -30.12 -14.51 31.58
C VAL A 357 -29.72 -13.05 31.39
N PRO A 358 -30.61 -12.08 31.71
CA PRO A 358 -30.30 -10.67 31.63
C PRO A 358 -29.33 -10.25 32.74
N GLY A 359 -28.49 -9.25 32.46
CA GLY A 359 -27.58 -8.64 33.43
C GLY A 359 -26.32 -8.07 32.79
N ASP A 360 -25.47 -7.42 33.58
CA ASP A 360 -24.21 -6.89 33.12
C ASP A 360 -23.13 -7.97 33.09
N TRP A 361 -22.92 -8.54 31.90
CA TRP A 361 -21.94 -9.59 31.64
C TRP A 361 -20.63 -8.99 31.14
N TYR A 362 -19.62 -9.00 32.00
CA TYR A 362 -18.28 -8.55 31.68
C TYR A 362 -17.50 -9.67 31.01
N LEU A 363 -16.81 -9.35 29.91
CA LEU A 363 -16.07 -10.34 29.13
C LEU A 363 -14.60 -10.36 29.51
N SER A 364 -14.02 -11.54 29.59
CA SER A 364 -12.58 -11.73 29.78
C SER A 364 -12.03 -12.70 28.74
N PRO A 365 -10.77 -12.53 28.28
CA PRO A 365 -10.12 -13.50 27.42
C PRO A 365 -10.16 -14.90 28.03
N GLY A 366 -10.45 -15.89 27.20
CA GLY A 366 -10.36 -17.29 27.56
C GLY A 366 -8.99 -17.90 27.31
N ASP A 367 -8.97 -19.22 27.15
CA ASP A 367 -7.77 -20.00 26.89
C ASP A 367 -7.29 -19.84 25.43
N ALA A 368 -6.32 -20.66 25.02
CA ALA A 368 -5.81 -20.68 23.66
C ALA A 368 -6.95 -20.89 22.64
N SER A 369 -7.16 -19.91 21.76
CA SER A 369 -8.13 -19.99 20.67
C SER A 369 -7.55 -19.42 19.38
N PRO A 370 -8.04 -19.86 18.20
CA PRO A 370 -7.58 -19.34 16.91
C PRO A 370 -7.81 -17.83 16.70
N VAL A 371 -8.66 -17.22 17.53
CA VAL A 371 -9.00 -15.78 17.47
C VAL A 371 -8.43 -15.00 18.66
N ALA A 372 -7.66 -15.64 19.54
CA ALA A 372 -7.09 -15.00 20.74
C ALA A 372 -6.23 -13.78 20.41
N GLY A 373 -5.55 -13.80 19.25
CA GLY A 373 -4.74 -12.69 18.75
C GLY A 373 -5.48 -11.35 18.67
N ALA A 374 -6.81 -11.38 18.47
CA ALA A 374 -7.63 -10.18 18.42
C ALA A 374 -7.81 -9.47 19.77
N PHE A 375 -7.54 -10.19 20.88
CA PHE A 375 -7.72 -9.70 22.24
C PHE A 375 -6.39 -9.48 22.98
N LEU A 376 -5.25 -9.75 22.33
CA LEU A 376 -3.94 -9.55 22.93
C LEU A 376 -3.72 -8.07 23.27
N ALA A 377 -3.28 -7.82 24.51
CA ALA A 377 -3.07 -6.48 25.06
C ALA A 377 -4.31 -5.56 25.04
N GLN A 378 -5.52 -6.12 24.94
CA GLN A 378 -6.77 -5.36 25.02
C GLN A 378 -7.42 -5.51 26.41
N PRO A 379 -7.91 -4.43 27.04
CA PRO A 379 -8.56 -4.47 28.35
C PRO A 379 -10.04 -4.88 28.22
N VAL A 380 -10.28 -6.12 27.77
CA VAL A 380 -11.63 -6.62 27.41
C VAL A 380 -12.63 -6.58 28.58
N ASP A 381 -12.14 -6.78 29.80
CA ASP A 381 -12.91 -6.71 31.06
C ASP A 381 -13.40 -5.30 31.41
N SER A 382 -12.79 -4.29 30.80
CA SER A 382 -13.10 -2.87 30.94
C SER A 382 -13.99 -2.35 29.81
N PHE A 383 -14.28 -3.18 28.80
CA PHE A 383 -15.22 -2.83 27.74
C PHE A 383 -16.68 -2.84 28.24
N PRO A 384 -17.60 -2.18 27.50
CA PRO A 384 -19.01 -2.19 27.85
C PRO A 384 -19.53 -3.63 28.01
N PRO A 385 -20.25 -3.94 29.11
CA PRO A 385 -20.77 -5.28 29.33
C PRO A 385 -21.86 -5.64 28.32
N ALA A 386 -21.90 -6.93 27.98
CA ALA A 386 -23.07 -7.52 27.34
C ALA A 386 -24.25 -7.46 28.31
N PHE A 387 -25.48 -7.33 27.79
CA PHE A 387 -26.68 -7.18 28.64
C PHE A 387 -27.49 -8.48 28.78
N LEU A 388 -27.14 -9.51 28.01
CA LEU A 388 -27.84 -10.78 27.97
C LEU A 388 -26.85 -11.91 27.67
N LEU A 389 -27.02 -13.04 28.36
CA LEU A 389 -26.31 -14.28 28.09
C LEU A 389 -27.32 -15.40 27.82
N THR A 390 -27.12 -16.15 26.75
CA THR A 390 -27.80 -17.42 26.47
C THR A 390 -26.86 -18.55 26.90
N PRO A 391 -27.03 -19.17 28.09
CA PRO A 391 -26.08 -20.16 28.59
C PRO A 391 -26.01 -21.39 27.67
N MET A 392 -24.79 -21.76 27.26
CA MET A 392 -24.56 -22.93 26.43
C MET A 392 -23.45 -23.79 27.03
N ALA A 393 -23.61 -25.11 26.91
CA ALA A 393 -22.56 -26.05 27.28
C ALA A 393 -21.53 -26.14 26.14
N THR A 394 -20.25 -26.11 26.50
CA THR A 394 -19.13 -26.37 25.59
C THR A 394 -18.70 -27.83 25.70
N GLY A 395 -18.38 -28.44 24.56
CA GLY A 395 -17.81 -29.78 24.51
C GLY A 395 -16.28 -29.80 24.69
N PRO A 396 -15.66 -30.98 24.85
CA PRO A 396 -14.21 -31.12 25.05
C PRO A 396 -13.33 -30.65 23.88
N ARG A 397 -13.91 -30.46 22.69
CA ARG A 397 -13.22 -30.02 21.47
C ARG A 397 -13.46 -28.54 21.15
N ASP A 398 -14.24 -27.86 22.00
CA ASP A 398 -14.56 -26.47 21.81
C ASP A 398 -13.48 -25.63 22.47
N TRP A 399 -12.98 -24.62 21.75
CA TRP A 399 -12.16 -23.58 22.34
C TRP A 399 -13.06 -22.44 22.80
N VAL A 400 -12.67 -21.75 23.87
CA VAL A 400 -13.38 -20.57 24.37
C VAL A 400 -12.48 -19.35 24.22
N ALA A 401 -12.90 -18.40 23.38
CA ALA A 401 -12.16 -17.15 23.17
C ALA A 401 -12.48 -16.09 24.22
N LEU A 402 -13.74 -16.02 24.66
CA LEU A 402 -14.19 -15.10 25.71
C LEU A 402 -15.09 -15.82 26.70
N TYR A 403 -14.85 -15.58 27.98
CA TYR A 403 -15.76 -15.91 29.07
C TYR A 403 -16.56 -14.67 29.48
N ALA A 404 -17.79 -14.87 29.93
CA ALA A 404 -18.67 -13.86 30.51
C ALA A 404 -18.83 -14.11 32.01
N GLN A 405 -18.84 -13.04 32.80
CA GLN A 405 -19.05 -13.09 34.24
C GLN A 405 -20.04 -11.99 34.68
N LEU A 406 -21.08 -12.38 35.42
CA LEU A 406 -22.15 -11.48 35.83
C LEU A 406 -21.65 -10.52 36.91
N GLY A 407 -21.66 -9.22 36.64
CA GLY A 407 -21.20 -8.21 37.60
C GLY A 407 -19.75 -8.42 38.06
N ARG A 408 -18.89 -9.06 37.25
CA ARG A 408 -17.51 -9.48 37.60
C ARG A 408 -17.44 -10.42 38.82
N ARG A 409 -18.51 -11.16 39.09
CA ARG A 409 -18.63 -12.09 40.23
C ARG A 409 -19.19 -13.44 39.78
N GLY A 410 -18.94 -14.47 40.57
CA GLY A 410 -19.49 -15.81 40.34
C GLY A 410 -18.78 -16.58 39.23
N PRO A 411 -19.38 -17.67 38.72
CA PRO A 411 -18.73 -18.54 37.75
C PRO A 411 -18.61 -17.88 36.37
N GLN A 412 -17.47 -18.07 35.73
CA GLN A 412 -17.27 -17.72 34.33
C GLN A 412 -18.10 -18.66 33.44
N ARG A 413 -18.74 -18.10 32.41
CA ARG A 413 -19.55 -18.83 31.43
C ARG A 413 -19.02 -18.57 30.02
N PRO A 414 -18.94 -19.57 29.13
CA PRO A 414 -18.49 -19.35 27.76
C PRO A 414 -19.38 -18.32 27.04
N ALA A 415 -18.75 -17.27 26.50
CA ALA A 415 -19.43 -16.19 25.78
C ALA A 415 -19.17 -16.23 24.28
N VAL A 416 -17.92 -16.48 23.90
CA VAL A 416 -17.51 -16.69 22.50
C VAL A 416 -16.68 -17.95 22.45
N PHE A 417 -17.14 -18.94 21.70
CA PHE A 417 -16.48 -20.23 21.60
C PHE A 417 -16.66 -20.79 20.19
N GLY A 418 -15.83 -21.75 19.82
CA GLY A 418 -15.91 -22.34 18.50
C GLY A 418 -15.26 -23.70 18.44
N ARG A 419 -15.46 -24.34 17.30
CA ARG A 419 -14.99 -25.70 17.04
C ARG A 419 -14.80 -25.95 15.56
N GLN A 420 -13.92 -26.89 15.24
CA GLN A 420 -13.76 -27.39 13.88
C GLN A 420 -14.15 -28.87 13.82
N GLU A 421 -15.09 -29.18 12.93
CA GLU A 421 -15.52 -30.55 12.63
C GLU A 421 -15.19 -30.84 11.17
N GLY A 422 -14.11 -31.60 10.94
CA GLY A 422 -13.59 -31.83 9.59
C GLY A 422 -13.22 -30.52 8.90
N ARG A 423 -13.91 -30.20 7.80
CA ARG A 423 -13.72 -28.95 7.02
C ARG A 423 -14.64 -27.80 7.45
N VAL A 424 -15.58 -28.05 8.35
CA VAL A 424 -16.54 -27.04 8.80
C VAL A 424 -16.05 -26.40 10.09
N ARG A 425 -15.92 -25.08 10.09
CA ARG A 425 -15.57 -24.26 11.26
C ARG A 425 -16.81 -23.55 11.76
N ARG A 426 -17.04 -23.60 13.07
CA ARG A 426 -18.19 -22.93 13.71
C ARG A 426 -17.73 -22.03 14.85
N VAL A 427 -18.30 -20.84 14.93
CA VAL A 427 -18.18 -19.94 16.08
C VAL A 427 -19.57 -19.61 16.59
N THR A 428 -19.73 -19.65 17.90
CA THR A 428 -20.94 -19.27 18.61
C THR A 428 -20.66 -18.07 19.52
N VAL A 429 -21.55 -17.08 19.49
CA VAL A 429 -21.54 -15.93 20.39
C VAL A 429 -22.81 -15.98 21.22
N ALA A 430 -22.66 -16.39 22.46
CA ALA A 430 -23.75 -16.64 23.41
C ALA A 430 -24.20 -15.39 24.16
N VAL A 431 -23.67 -14.20 23.81
CA VAL A 431 -23.98 -12.93 24.47
C VAL A 431 -24.58 -11.93 23.49
N GLU A 432 -25.41 -11.02 24.01
CA GLU A 432 -25.93 -9.87 23.27
C GLU A 432 -25.45 -8.54 23.86
N GLY A 433 -25.40 -7.50 23.03
CA GLY A 433 -24.95 -6.17 23.41
C GLY A 433 -23.52 -5.83 23.03
N LEU A 434 -22.87 -6.66 22.22
CA LEU A 434 -21.51 -6.39 21.73
C LEU A 434 -21.48 -5.18 20.80
N TRP A 435 -22.60 -4.78 20.19
CA TRP A 435 -22.72 -3.52 19.46
C TRP A 435 -22.26 -2.29 20.26
N ARG A 436 -22.28 -2.36 21.60
CA ARG A 436 -21.82 -1.27 22.48
C ARG A 436 -20.31 -1.02 22.36
N TRP A 437 -19.52 -2.02 21.98
CA TRP A 437 -18.07 -1.89 21.79
C TRP A 437 -17.75 -0.93 20.62
N PRO A 438 -18.19 -1.19 19.37
CA PRO A 438 -17.98 -0.24 18.29
C PRO A 438 -18.78 1.06 18.44
N PHE A 439 -19.88 1.06 19.21
CA PHE A 439 -20.64 2.29 19.48
C PHE A 439 -19.88 3.29 20.37
N ARG A 440 -19.12 2.80 21.37
CA ARG A 440 -18.32 3.67 22.26
C ARG A 440 -17.05 4.21 21.59
N GLY A 441 -16.54 3.54 20.56
CA GLY A 441 -15.31 3.92 19.88
C GLY A 441 -14.04 3.48 20.61
N GLY A 442 -12.90 4.01 20.18
CA GLY A 442 -11.60 3.83 20.84
C GLY A 442 -11.09 2.39 20.78
N SER A 443 -10.43 1.93 21.86
CA SER A 443 -9.85 0.58 21.94
C SER A 443 -10.90 -0.53 21.83
N SER A 444 -12.11 -0.30 22.35
CA SER A 444 -13.21 -1.27 22.27
C SER A 444 -13.71 -1.48 20.83
N GLU A 445 -13.75 -0.41 20.02
CA GLU A 445 -14.05 -0.52 18.59
C GLU A 445 -12.95 -1.26 17.83
N GLN A 446 -11.68 -0.92 18.06
CA GLN A 446 -10.55 -1.60 17.40
C GLN A 446 -10.49 -3.09 17.75
N SER A 447 -10.79 -3.43 19.01
CA SER A 447 -10.91 -4.82 19.47
C SER A 447 -12.06 -5.54 18.79
N TYR A 448 -13.24 -4.90 18.67
CA TYR A 448 -14.38 -5.47 17.96
C TYR A 448 -14.05 -5.72 16.48
N ARG A 449 -13.44 -4.75 15.80
CA ARG A 449 -13.02 -4.88 14.40
C ARG A 449 -11.99 -6.01 14.21
N SER A 450 -10.98 -6.06 15.07
CA SER A 450 -9.94 -7.10 15.04
C SER A 450 -10.53 -8.49 15.30
N TRP A 451 -11.46 -8.61 16.25
CA TRP A 451 -12.14 -9.86 16.55
C TRP A 451 -13.01 -10.34 15.40
N VAL A 452 -13.80 -9.45 14.80
CA VAL A 452 -14.64 -9.79 13.64
C VAL A 452 -13.78 -10.23 12.46
N ALA A 453 -12.68 -9.54 12.19
CA ALA A 453 -11.74 -9.89 11.13
C ALA A 453 -11.06 -11.26 11.38
N ALA A 454 -10.55 -11.49 12.59
CA ALA A 454 -9.91 -12.74 12.98
C ALA A 454 -10.89 -13.92 12.90
N THR A 455 -12.12 -13.73 13.39
CA THR A 455 -13.19 -14.74 13.35
C THR A 455 -13.60 -15.08 11.92
N MET A 456 -13.82 -14.06 11.08
CA MET A 456 -14.12 -14.24 9.65
C MET A 456 -13.00 -14.98 8.92
N SER A 457 -11.74 -14.57 9.13
CA SER A 457 -10.57 -15.21 8.54
C SER A 457 -10.46 -16.68 8.94
N TRP A 458 -10.60 -16.98 10.23
CA TRP A 458 -10.58 -18.36 10.72
C TRP A 458 -11.73 -19.18 10.13
N LEU A 459 -12.97 -18.68 10.14
CA LEU A 459 -14.13 -19.40 9.60
C LEU A 459 -14.00 -19.73 8.11
N LEU A 460 -13.34 -18.88 7.33
CA LEU A 460 -13.15 -19.07 5.89
C LEU A 460 -11.98 -19.98 5.52
N GLY A 461 -11.20 -20.44 6.50
CA GLY A 461 -10.08 -21.36 6.24
C GLY A 461 -8.71 -20.81 6.59
N GLY A 462 -8.55 -19.50 6.74
CA GLY A 462 -7.25 -18.86 6.95
C GLY A 462 -6.35 -18.98 5.72
N VAL A 463 -6.11 -17.86 5.04
CA VAL A 463 -5.36 -17.71 3.77
C VAL A 463 -5.99 -18.50 2.62
N ASP A 464 -6.61 -17.79 1.67
CA ASP A 464 -7.02 -18.37 0.39
C ASP A 464 -5.88 -19.26 -0.12
N SER A 465 -6.05 -20.58 -0.13
CA SER A 465 -5.02 -21.50 -0.62
C SER A 465 -4.72 -21.26 -2.12
N ALA A 466 -5.56 -20.46 -2.77
CA ALA A 466 -5.35 -19.93 -4.12
C ALA A 466 -4.31 -18.79 -4.18
N SER A 467 -4.07 -18.02 -3.10
CA SER A 467 -3.15 -16.88 -3.11
C SER A 467 -1.68 -17.24 -2.87
N GLY A 468 -1.38 -18.48 -2.46
CA GLY A 468 -0.01 -18.94 -2.30
C GLY A 468 0.75 -18.36 -1.10
N VAL A 469 2.08 -18.53 -1.13
CA VAL A 469 3.00 -18.06 -0.08
C VAL A 469 3.36 -16.57 -0.18
N ALA A 470 3.01 -15.92 -1.29
CA ALA A 470 3.14 -14.48 -1.47
C ALA A 470 2.13 -13.96 -2.50
N ARG A 471 1.74 -12.69 -2.39
CA ARG A 471 0.79 -12.05 -3.32
C ARG A 471 1.13 -10.59 -3.56
N PRO A 472 0.77 -10.01 -4.72
CA PRO A 472 0.85 -8.57 -4.93
C PRO A 472 -0.02 -7.82 -3.92
N VAL A 473 0.55 -6.80 -3.27
CA VAL A 473 -0.20 -5.86 -2.41
C VAL A 473 -1.22 -5.10 -3.24
N GLN A 474 -0.78 -4.64 -4.41
CA GLN A 474 -1.61 -3.97 -5.40
C GLN A 474 -1.30 -4.55 -6.78
N PRO A 475 -2.23 -5.30 -7.40
CA PRO A 475 -1.97 -6.00 -8.67
C PRO A 475 -1.97 -5.07 -9.89
N VAL A 476 -2.54 -3.87 -9.75
CA VAL A 476 -2.51 -2.82 -10.79
C VAL A 476 -1.75 -1.62 -10.25
N VAL A 477 -0.57 -1.37 -10.81
CA VAL A 477 0.30 -0.24 -10.45
C VAL A 477 0.43 0.74 -11.61
N GLN A 478 0.78 1.99 -11.30
CA GLN A 478 1.07 2.98 -12.33
C GLN A 478 2.33 2.59 -13.13
N SER A 479 2.37 2.96 -14.40
CA SER A 479 3.54 2.75 -15.25
C SER A 479 4.79 3.33 -14.60
N GLY A 480 5.89 2.61 -14.74
CA GLY A 480 7.14 3.02 -14.13
C GLY A 480 7.21 2.76 -12.63
N ARG A 481 6.21 2.15 -11.96
CA ARG A 481 6.30 1.74 -10.54
C ARG A 481 6.52 0.22 -10.39
N PRO A 482 7.15 -0.25 -9.28
CA PRO A 482 7.28 -1.67 -9.02
C PRO A 482 5.95 -2.26 -8.53
N VAL A 483 5.73 -3.54 -8.85
CA VAL A 483 4.71 -4.35 -8.16
C VAL A 483 5.33 -4.85 -6.87
N ILE A 484 4.71 -4.53 -5.73
CA ILE A 484 5.16 -5.00 -4.42
C ILE A 484 4.45 -6.31 -4.09
N PHE A 485 5.21 -7.37 -3.86
CA PHE A 485 4.71 -8.61 -3.29
C PHE A 485 4.86 -8.57 -1.77
N GLU A 486 3.87 -9.11 -1.06
CA GLU A 486 3.88 -9.32 0.38
C GLU A 486 3.89 -10.82 0.67
N TRP A 487 4.70 -11.20 1.66
CA TRP A 487 4.79 -12.56 2.17
C TRP A 487 3.52 -12.93 2.94
N SER A 488 2.90 -14.05 2.55
CA SER A 488 1.71 -14.61 3.20
C SER A 488 1.91 -16.03 3.73
N GLY A 489 3.12 -16.57 3.62
CA GLY A 489 3.49 -17.89 4.16
C GLY A 489 3.62 -17.89 5.68
N SER A 490 3.52 -19.08 6.28
CA SER A 490 3.83 -19.26 7.71
C SER A 490 5.34 -19.24 7.94
N GLY A 491 5.81 -18.46 8.91
CA GLY A 491 7.24 -18.37 9.26
C GLY A 491 7.97 -17.20 8.58
N PRO A 492 9.30 -17.11 8.73
CA PRO A 492 10.09 -16.02 8.18
C PRO A 492 10.02 -16.00 6.64
N ALA A 493 10.05 -14.80 6.07
CA ALA A 493 10.00 -14.63 4.63
C ALA A 493 11.26 -15.24 3.98
N VAL A 494 11.05 -16.07 2.96
CA VAL A 494 12.11 -16.70 2.17
C VAL A 494 11.97 -16.31 0.71
N SER A 495 13.09 -16.25 -0.02
CA SER A 495 13.06 -15.92 -1.45
C SER A 495 12.22 -16.93 -2.24
N GLN A 496 11.42 -16.45 -3.18
CA GLN A 496 10.49 -17.28 -3.98
C GLN A 496 10.70 -17.09 -5.48
N ALA A 497 10.78 -18.19 -6.23
CA ALA A 497 10.82 -18.09 -7.69
C ALA A 497 9.44 -17.69 -8.23
N VAL A 498 9.43 -16.74 -9.16
CA VAL A 498 8.22 -16.26 -9.85
C VAL A 498 8.38 -16.40 -11.35
N SER A 499 7.36 -16.97 -11.99
CA SER A 499 7.22 -17.00 -13.45
C SER A 499 6.19 -16.00 -13.88
N LEU A 500 6.58 -15.06 -14.73
CA LEU A 500 5.76 -13.95 -15.23
C LEU A 500 5.49 -14.17 -16.71
N LEU A 501 4.23 -14.42 -17.07
CA LEU A 501 3.79 -14.59 -18.45
C LEU A 501 3.16 -13.30 -18.95
N SER A 502 3.57 -12.87 -20.14
CA SER A 502 3.02 -11.71 -20.85
C SER A 502 2.93 -12.03 -22.34
N PRO A 503 2.18 -11.25 -23.15
CA PRO A 503 2.14 -11.45 -24.61
C PRO A 503 3.51 -11.59 -25.30
N PRO A 504 4.56 -10.80 -24.96
CA PRO A 504 5.89 -10.96 -25.56
C PRO A 504 6.67 -12.20 -25.08
N GLY A 505 6.20 -12.92 -24.05
CA GLY A 505 6.81 -14.16 -23.59
C GLY A 505 6.76 -14.37 -22.07
N GLN A 506 7.40 -15.47 -21.63
CA GLN A 506 7.56 -15.82 -20.23
C GLN A 506 8.94 -15.35 -19.71
N ARG A 507 8.94 -14.68 -18.56
CA ARG A 507 10.13 -14.30 -17.79
C ARG A 507 10.14 -15.05 -16.47
N ARG A 508 11.29 -15.56 -16.05
CA ARG A 508 11.49 -16.09 -14.70
C ARG A 508 12.28 -15.07 -13.88
N ASP A 509 11.93 -14.92 -12.62
CA ASP A 509 12.57 -14.02 -11.67
C ASP A 509 12.51 -14.60 -10.25
N THR A 510 13.11 -13.92 -9.29
CA THR A 510 13.10 -14.30 -7.88
C THR A 510 12.63 -13.13 -7.02
N LEU A 511 11.60 -13.37 -6.20
CA LEU A 511 11.14 -12.44 -5.17
C LEU A 511 12.10 -12.49 -3.99
N HIS A 512 12.82 -11.38 -3.75
CA HIS A 512 13.66 -11.20 -2.58
C HIS A 512 12.93 -10.34 -1.56
N PHE A 513 12.48 -10.96 -0.48
CA PHE A 513 11.73 -10.28 0.58
C PHE A 513 12.69 -9.60 1.56
N ASP A 514 12.36 -8.37 1.94
CA ASP A 514 13.04 -7.62 3.00
C ASP A 514 12.56 -8.05 4.41
N GLY A 515 13.06 -7.36 5.45
CA GLY A 515 12.69 -7.62 6.84
C GLY A 515 11.21 -7.39 7.16
N ASP A 516 10.50 -6.62 6.34
CA ASP A 516 9.06 -6.38 6.43
C ASP A 516 8.24 -7.38 5.60
N GLY A 517 8.91 -8.37 5.00
CA GLY A 517 8.26 -9.38 4.16
C GLY A 517 7.77 -8.83 2.83
N ARG A 518 8.43 -7.81 2.26
CA ARG A 518 8.07 -7.20 0.98
C ARG A 518 9.13 -7.41 -0.08
N ALA A 519 8.70 -7.69 -1.31
CA ALA A 519 9.59 -7.88 -2.45
C ALA A 519 9.13 -7.00 -3.64
N PRO A 520 9.90 -5.96 -4.03
CA PRO A 520 9.59 -5.15 -5.20
C PRO A 520 10.00 -5.84 -6.50
N VAL A 521 9.11 -5.88 -7.49
CA VAL A 521 9.38 -6.41 -8.83
C VAL A 521 9.15 -5.33 -9.88
N TRP A 522 10.17 -5.10 -10.70
CA TRP A 522 10.13 -4.11 -11.77
C TRP A 522 9.73 -4.75 -13.11
N LEU A 523 8.56 -4.35 -13.60
CA LEU A 523 7.98 -4.80 -14.86
C LEU A 523 7.88 -3.64 -15.85
N GLN A 524 7.95 -3.97 -17.14
CA GLN A 524 7.59 -3.01 -18.18
C GLN A 524 6.07 -2.78 -18.15
N PRO A 525 5.55 -1.67 -18.70
CA PRO A 525 4.10 -1.48 -18.80
C PRO A 525 3.46 -2.62 -19.59
N GLY A 526 2.44 -3.25 -19.00
CA GLY A 526 1.74 -4.35 -19.65
C GLY A 526 0.93 -5.19 -18.67
N GLU A 527 0.29 -6.22 -19.21
CA GLU A 527 -0.48 -7.21 -18.46
C GLU A 527 0.38 -8.46 -18.25
N TYR A 528 0.47 -8.90 -17.00
CA TYR A 528 1.27 -10.06 -16.60
C TYR A 528 0.41 -11.02 -15.81
N ARG A 529 0.51 -12.31 -16.12
CA ARG A 529 0.09 -13.39 -15.22
C ARG A 529 1.30 -13.91 -14.49
N TYR A 530 1.16 -14.23 -13.21
CA TYR A 530 2.27 -14.76 -12.43
C TYR A 530 1.95 -16.13 -11.82
N ALA A 531 2.99 -16.93 -11.62
CA ALA A 531 2.93 -18.19 -10.89
C ALA A 531 4.15 -18.32 -9.98
N LEU A 532 3.94 -18.73 -8.74
CA LEU A 532 4.98 -18.91 -7.72
C LEU A 532 5.32 -20.39 -7.54
N SER A 533 6.60 -20.68 -7.28
CA SER A 533 7.06 -22.05 -6.98
C SER A 533 6.41 -22.66 -5.74
N GLY A 534 6.13 -21.84 -4.71
CA GLY A 534 5.46 -22.27 -3.47
C GLY A 534 3.95 -22.44 -3.59
N GLY A 535 3.40 -22.45 -4.81
CA GLY A 535 1.96 -22.38 -5.05
C GLY A 535 1.45 -20.94 -4.96
N GLY A 536 0.38 -20.66 -5.72
CA GLY A 536 -0.19 -19.32 -5.90
C GLY A 536 0.11 -18.73 -7.26
N GLY A 537 -0.88 -18.04 -7.82
CA GLY A 537 -0.78 -17.35 -9.10
C GLY A 537 -1.96 -16.41 -9.30
N GLY A 538 -1.84 -15.51 -10.28
CA GLY A 538 -2.83 -14.47 -10.53
C GLY A 538 -2.68 -13.81 -11.89
#